data_AF-A0A4R1B451-F1
#
_entry.id   AF-A0A4R1B451-F1
#
_cell.length_a   1.000
_cell.length_b   1.000
_cell.length_c   1.000
_cell.angle_alpha   90.00
_cell.angle_beta   90.00
_cell.angle_gamma   90.00
#
_symmetry.space_group_name_H-M   'P 1'
#
loop_
_entity.id
_entity.type
_entity.pdbx_description
1 polymer ?
#
loop_
_entity_poly.entity_id
_entity_poly.type
_entity_poly.pdbx_seq_one_letter_code
_entity_poly.pdbx_strand_id
1 'polypeptide(L)'
;MHHAPRQDRQPRRHHHGREFRVACPDNEKQSLIEAASFLDRKMREIRESGKVIGVERIAIMAALNIAHDFLAARPADPDVAAVRARVERLGGLLDQALAQQDNLF
;
A
#
# COMPACT_ATOMS: atom_id res chain seq x y z
N MET A 1 -31.71 -35.50 -40.94
CA MET A 1 -31.00 -34.20 -40.99
C MET A 1 -31.50 -33.36 -39.83
N HIS A 2 -30.69 -33.13 -38.79
CA HIS A 2 -30.78 -31.98 -37.88
C HIS A 2 -29.59 -32.08 -36.90
N HIS A 3 -28.44 -31.57 -37.34
CA HIS A 3 -27.30 -31.32 -36.47
C HIS A 3 -27.55 -30.02 -35.72
N ALA A 4 -27.75 -30.10 -34.40
CA ALA A 4 -27.69 -28.95 -33.51
C ALA A 4 -26.21 -28.54 -33.31
N PRO A 5 -25.87 -27.23 -33.33
CA PRO A 5 -24.50 -26.78 -33.16
C PRO A 5 -24.09 -26.86 -31.70
N ARG A 6 -22.89 -27.39 -31.46
CA ARG A 6 -22.25 -27.45 -30.14
C ARG A 6 -21.98 -26.01 -29.69
N GLN A 7 -22.67 -25.55 -28.64
CA GLN A 7 -22.34 -24.31 -27.97
C GLN A 7 -20.96 -24.45 -27.32
N ASP A 8 -20.00 -23.70 -27.86
CA ASP A 8 -18.70 -23.40 -27.25
C ASP A 8 -18.92 -22.77 -25.87
N ARG A 9 -18.95 -23.62 -24.84
CA ARG A 9 -18.91 -23.17 -23.45
C ARG A 9 -17.48 -22.72 -23.17
N GLN A 10 -17.24 -21.43 -23.35
CA GLN A 10 -16.01 -20.76 -22.94
C GLN A 10 -15.55 -21.24 -21.55
N PRO A 11 -14.24 -21.45 -21.32
CA PRO A 11 -13.74 -21.91 -20.04
C PRO A 11 -13.95 -20.79 -19.00
N ARG A 12 -14.82 -21.04 -18.01
CA ARG A 12 -14.94 -20.19 -16.81
C ARG A 12 -13.63 -20.26 -16.04
N ARG A 13 -12.69 -19.36 -16.34
CA ARG A 13 -11.49 -19.16 -15.53
C ARG A 13 -11.91 -18.51 -14.21
N HIS A 14 -12.36 -19.30 -13.25
CA HIS A 14 -12.40 -18.89 -11.85
C HIS A 14 -10.97 -18.87 -11.31
N HIS A 15 -10.25 -17.80 -11.64
CA HIS A 15 -8.92 -17.55 -11.10
C HIS A 15 -9.09 -16.94 -9.69
N HIS A 16 -9.55 -17.77 -8.74
CA HIS A 16 -9.49 -17.56 -7.29
C HIS A 16 -10.20 -16.33 -6.67
N GLY A 17 -11.41 -15.97 -7.09
CA GLY A 17 -12.17 -14.91 -6.43
C GLY A 17 -13.28 -15.45 -5.54
N ARG A 18 -13.11 -15.46 -4.21
CA ARG A 18 -14.28 -15.33 -3.32
C ARG A 18 -14.74 -13.89 -3.44
N GLU A 19 -16.00 -13.66 -3.78
CA GLU A 19 -16.57 -12.32 -3.76
C GLU A 19 -16.71 -11.86 -2.31
N PHE A 20 -15.97 -10.81 -1.94
CA PHE A 20 -16.09 -10.17 -0.64
C PHE A 20 -16.83 -8.85 -0.83
N ARG A 21 -17.96 -8.69 -0.13
CA ARG A 21 -18.61 -7.39 0.00
C ARG A 21 -17.99 -6.68 1.18
N VAL A 22 -17.44 -5.50 0.92
CA VAL A 22 -16.90 -4.61 1.95
C VAL A 22 -17.81 -3.40 2.01
N ALA A 23 -18.24 -3.02 3.22
CA ALA A 23 -18.93 -1.76 3.43
C ALA A 23 -17.94 -0.63 3.12
N CYS A 24 -18.26 0.19 2.12
CA CYS A 24 -17.39 1.25 1.66
C CYS A 24 -18.20 2.55 1.52
N PRO A 25 -17.83 3.63 2.21
CA PRO A 25 -18.40 4.94 1.95
C PRO A 25 -17.91 5.47 0.59
N ASP A 26 -18.71 6.28 -0.09
CA ASP A 26 -18.46 6.66 -1.50
C ASP A 26 -17.11 7.36 -1.73
N ASN A 27 -16.56 8.02 -0.70
CA ASN A 27 -15.27 8.70 -0.72
C ASN A 27 -14.06 7.76 -0.63
N GLU A 28 -14.24 6.51 -0.16
CA GLU A 28 -13.14 5.56 0.06
C GLU A 28 -13.05 4.48 -1.02
N LYS A 29 -14.03 4.42 -1.93
CA LYS A 29 -14.16 3.38 -2.95
C LYS A 29 -12.88 3.18 -3.76
N GLN A 30 -12.26 4.27 -4.20
CA GLN A 30 -11.05 4.21 -5.01
C GLN A 30 -9.86 3.64 -4.22
N SER A 31 -9.67 4.09 -2.98
CA SER A 31 -8.63 3.59 -2.09
C SER A 31 -8.83 2.11 -1.77
N LEU A 32 -10.07 1.66 -1.58
CA LEU A 32 -10.39 0.27 -1.31
C LEU A 32 -10.11 -0.64 -2.52
N ILE A 33 -10.40 -0.16 -3.74
CA ILE A 33 -10.06 -0.86 -4.99
C ILE A 33 -8.55 -0.99 -5.15
N GLU A 34 -7.79 0.05 -4.84
CA GLU A 34 -6.33 0.04 -4.87
C GLU A 34 -5.78 -0.96 -3.84
N ALA A 35 -6.30 -0.96 -2.61
CA ALA A 35 -5.91 -1.89 -1.56
C ALA A 35 -6.20 -3.36 -1.96
N ALA A 36 -7.37 -3.63 -2.55
CA ALA A 36 -7.71 -4.96 -3.06
C ALA A 36 -6.78 -5.39 -4.19
N SER A 37 -6.44 -4.49 -5.11
CA SER A 37 -5.53 -4.77 -6.22
C SER A 37 -4.10 -5.02 -5.73
N PHE A 38 -3.68 -4.32 -4.67
CA PHE A 38 -2.39 -4.55 -4.03
C PHE A 38 -2.33 -5.92 -3.34
N LEU A 39 -3.40 -6.29 -2.62
CA LEU A 39 -3.53 -7.62 -2.01
C LEU A 39 -3.46 -8.74 -3.06
N ASP A 40 -4.22 -8.62 -4.16
CA ASP A 40 -4.23 -9.63 -5.23
C ASP A 40 -2.83 -9.85 -5.82
N ARG A 41 -2.08 -8.76 -6.03
CA ARG A 41 -0.69 -8.81 -6.50
C ARG A 41 0.19 -9.60 -5.52
N LYS A 42 0.13 -9.29 -4.22
CA LYS A 42 0.90 -10.05 -3.21
C LYS A 42 0.50 -11.52 -3.13
N MET A 43 -0.79 -11.81 -3.25
CA MET A 43 -1.27 -13.20 -3.28
C MET A 43 -0.74 -13.96 -4.52
N ARG A 44 -0.64 -13.30 -5.68
CA ARG A 44 -0.04 -13.87 -6.89
C ARG A 44 1.46 -14.13 -6.72
N GLU A 45 2.21 -13.17 -6.19
CA GLU A 45 3.66 -13.33 -5.92
C GLU A 45 3.93 -14.53 -4.99
N ILE A 46 3.16 -14.67 -3.90
CA ILE A 46 3.31 -15.78 -2.96
C ILE A 46 2.97 -17.11 -3.62
N ARG A 47 1.93 -17.15 -4.46
CA ARG A 47 1.56 -18.34 -5.23
C ARG A 47 2.65 -18.74 -6.21
N GLU A 48 3.21 -17.78 -6.95
CA GLU A 48 4.28 -18.00 -7.93
C GLU A 48 5.55 -18.52 -7.27
N SER A 49 5.81 -18.16 -6.01
CA SER A 49 6.94 -18.72 -5.26
C SER A 49 6.84 -20.24 -5.03
N GLY A 50 5.64 -20.83 -5.14
CA GLY A 50 5.38 -22.26 -4.92
C GLY A 50 5.54 -22.74 -3.47
N LYS A 51 5.95 -21.87 -2.53
CA LYS A 51 6.24 -22.24 -1.14
C LYS A 51 4.99 -22.45 -0.28
N VAL A 52 3.87 -21.85 -0.66
CA VAL A 52 2.62 -21.86 0.12
C VAL A 52 1.50 -22.42 -0.73
N ILE A 53 0.87 -23.50 -0.26
CA ILE A 53 -0.24 -24.17 -0.93
C ILE A 53 -1.54 -23.85 -0.20
N GLY A 54 -2.56 -23.45 -0.95
CA GLY A 54 -3.91 -23.15 -0.45
C GLY A 54 -4.22 -21.65 -0.44
N VAL A 55 -5.37 -21.28 -0.99
CA VAL A 55 -5.79 -19.89 -1.19
C VAL A 55 -5.88 -19.13 0.14
N GLU A 56 -6.38 -19.78 1.19
CA GLU A 56 -6.54 -19.18 2.52
C GLU A 56 -5.19 -18.87 3.17
N ARG A 57 -4.23 -19.80 3.09
CA ARG A 57 -2.86 -19.58 3.58
C ARG A 57 -2.15 -18.49 2.79
N ILE A 58 -2.35 -18.44 1.47
CA ILE A 58 -1.80 -17.38 0.62
C ILE A 58 -2.37 -16.02 1.04
N ALA A 59 -3.67 -15.92 1.31
CA ALA A 59 -4.29 -14.68 1.76
C ALA A 59 -3.75 -14.21 3.12
N ILE A 60 -3.62 -15.12 4.08
CA ILE A 60 -3.03 -14.82 5.41
C ILE A 60 -1.59 -14.33 5.27
N MET A 61 -0.77 -15.03 4.48
CA MET A 61 0.63 -14.64 4.26
C MET A 61 0.74 -13.30 3.54
N ALA A 62 -0.13 -13.02 2.57
CA ALA A 62 -0.17 -11.73 1.89
C ALA A 62 -0.52 -10.61 2.87
N ALA A 63 -1.55 -10.79 3.71
CA ALA A 63 -1.93 -9.81 4.71
C ALA A 63 -0.82 -9.56 5.73
N LEU A 64 -0.15 -10.61 6.21
CA LEU A 64 0.98 -10.49 7.14
C LEU A 64 2.16 -9.73 6.53
N ASN A 65 2.52 -10.04 5.29
CA ASN A 65 3.61 -9.34 4.59
C ASN A 65 3.29 -7.86 4.41
N ILE A 66 2.06 -7.53 4.00
CA ILE A 66 1.62 -6.15 3.84
C ILE A 66 1.66 -5.39 5.17
N ALA A 67 1.18 -6.02 6.25
CA ALA A 67 1.25 -5.42 7.59
C ALA A 67 2.69 -5.24 8.06
N HIS A 68 3.57 -6.21 7.79
CA HIS A 68 4.99 -6.11 8.09
C HIS A 68 5.64 -4.95 7.34
N ASP A 69 5.42 -4.84 6.03
CA ASP A 69 5.95 -3.77 5.19
C ASP A 69 5.45 -2.40 5.67
N PHE A 70 4.17 -2.29 6.03
CA PHE A 70 3.59 -1.06 6.58
C PHE A 70 4.24 -0.65 7.91
N LEU A 71 4.46 -1.61 8.82
CA LEU A 71 5.08 -1.34 10.11
C LEU A 71 6.59 -1.05 9.98
N ALA A 72 7.28 -1.68 9.03
CA ALA A 72 8.71 -1.48 8.78
C ALA A 72 8.99 -0.19 8.02
N ALA A 73 8.10 0.21 7.11
CA ALA A 73 8.19 1.48 6.37
C ALA A 73 7.77 2.68 7.22
N ARG A 74 7.14 2.47 8.37
CA ARG A 74 6.88 3.54 9.34
C ARG A 74 8.25 4.04 9.82
N PRO A 75 8.68 5.26 9.45
CA PRO A 75 9.92 5.79 10.00
C PRO A 75 9.81 5.72 11.51
N ALA A 76 10.91 5.35 12.18
CA ALA A 76 11.03 5.59 13.62
C ALA A 76 10.51 7.01 13.86
N ASP A 77 9.52 7.13 14.75
CA ASP A 77 8.73 8.35 14.96
C ASP A 77 9.67 9.55 14.79
N PRO A 78 9.53 10.35 13.70
CA PRO A 78 10.55 11.31 13.33
C PRO A 78 10.82 12.11 14.59
N ASP A 79 12.06 12.11 15.09
CA ASP A 79 12.37 12.71 16.37
C ASP A 79 11.99 14.19 16.29
N VAL A 80 10.77 14.49 16.72
CA VAL A 80 10.12 15.78 16.55
C VAL A 80 10.93 16.81 17.32
N ALA A 81 11.61 16.38 18.39
CA ALA A 81 12.56 17.20 19.13
C ALA A 81 13.81 17.51 18.31
N ALA A 82 14.41 16.52 17.62
CA ALA A 82 15.55 16.77 16.74
C ALA A 82 15.22 17.68 15.55
N VAL A 83 14.03 17.50 14.94
CA VAL A 83 13.55 18.37 13.85
C VAL A 83 13.30 19.78 14.37
N ARG A 84 12.62 19.93 15.53
CA ARG A 84 12.38 21.23 16.18
C ARG A 84 13.68 21.94 16.52
N ALA A 85 14.64 21.26 17.14
CA ALA A 85 15.94 21.82 17.47
C ALA A 85 16.72 22.27 16.23
N ARG A 86 16.55 21.58 15.09
CA ARG A 86 17.15 22.00 13.82
C ARG A 86 16.48 23.24 13.23
N VAL A 87 15.15 23.34 13.32
CA VAL A 87 14.40 24.54 12.90
C VAL A 87 14.80 25.75 13.76
N GLU A 88 14.89 25.59 15.08
CA GLU A 88 15.30 26.67 16.00
C GLU A 88 16.73 27.15 15.71
N ARG A 89 17.67 26.22 15.46
CA ARG A 89 19.04 26.59 15.04
C ARG A 89 19.05 27.35 13.72
N LEU A 90 18.27 26.92 12.74
CA LEU A 90 18.19 27.62 11.45
C LEU A 90 17.59 29.03 11.61
N GLY A 91 16.57 29.18 12.47
CA GLY A 91 16.02 30.49 12.84
C GLY A 91 17.07 31.40 13.46
N GLY A 92 17.81 30.90 14.46
CA GLY A 92 18.86 31.70 15.10
C GLY A 92 20.00 32.11 14.16
N LEU A 93 20.35 31.27 13.18
CA LEU A 93 21.35 31.62 12.16
C LEU A 93 20.83 32.70 11.19
N LEU A 94 19.55 32.65 10.83
CA LEU A 94 18.90 33.68 10.03
C LEU A 94 18.86 35.02 10.78
N ASP A 95 18.46 35.01 12.05
CA ASP A 95 18.42 36.21 12.88
C ASP A 95 19.81 36.84 13.05
N GLN A 96 20.85 36.01 13.23
CA GLN A 96 22.24 36.49 13.31
C GLN A 96 22.73 37.08 11.99
N ALA A 97 22.39 36.47 10.86
CA ALA A 97 22.77 36.98 9.54
C ALA A 97 22.07 38.31 9.23
N LEU A 98 20.78 38.43 9.58
CA LEU A 98 20.02 39.67 9.43
C LEU A 98 20.57 40.78 10.34
N ALA A 99 20.86 40.49 11.61
CA ALA A 99 21.45 41.45 12.54
C ALA A 99 22.87 41.89 12.13
N GLN A 100 23.64 41.03 11.45
CA GLN A 100 24.92 41.42 10.84
C GLN A 100 24.74 42.39 9.68
N GLN A 101 23.70 42.23 8.85
CA GLN A 101 23.41 43.16 7.76
C GLN A 101 22.95 44.53 8.27
N ASP A 102 22.14 44.57 9.33
CA ASP A 102 21.66 45.84 9.90
C ASP A 102 22.76 46.69 10.55
N ASN A 103 23.86 46.07 11.01
CA ASN A 103 25.03 46.78 11.54
C ASN A 103 26.02 47.26 10.44
N LEU A 104 25.77 46.91 9.17
CA LEU A 104 26.64 47.27 8.03
C LEU A 104 26.10 48.46 7.21
N PHE A 105 24.96 49.02 7.59
CA PHE A 105 24.37 50.27 7.06
C PHE A 105 24.40 51.37 8.12
#